data_AF-A0A3C0AZ45-F1
#
_entry.id   AF-A0A3C0AZ45-F1
#
_cell.length_a   1.000
_cell.length_b   1.000
_cell.length_c   1.000
_cell.angle_alpha   90.00
_cell.angle_beta   90.00
_cell.angle_gamma   90.00
#
_symmetry.space_group_name_H-M   'P 1'
#
loop_
_entity.id
_entity.type
_entity.pdbx_description
1 polymer ?
#
loop_
_entity_poly.entity_id
_entity_poly.type
_entity_poly.pdbx_seq_one_letter_code
_entity_poly.pdbx_strand_id
1 'polypeptide(L)'
;TSIKRSFKRMKIKNQTWNDIKKQIKEFSNDGLINLIKDLYEVSPTNKAFLQTRFGGSSPQATLEPYKKRIQSPLIWRGNTPPSLKVSDARKAISEYKKATNDEEGTLELRLFYLDCLVKCFTDFGVDDEAYVNSIDTALSNFIDGLKKANSARLYKKFEKQFKSLTTRYDNWGCGVDDDLRTAYEEFDEDWGKAE
;
A
#
# COMPACT_ATOMS: atom_id res chain seq x y z
N THR A 1 -18.79 -2.28 62.86
CA THR A 1 -17.87 -1.67 61.87
C THR A 1 -17.83 -2.52 60.62
N SER A 2 -18.52 -2.13 59.54
CA SER A 2 -18.11 -2.47 58.16
C SER A 2 -19.06 -1.83 57.15
N ILE A 3 -18.60 -0.78 56.46
CA ILE A 3 -19.28 -0.21 55.29
C ILE A 3 -18.67 -0.90 54.06
N LYS A 4 -19.42 -1.79 53.42
CA LYS A 4 -19.05 -2.34 52.11
C LYS A 4 -19.31 -1.26 51.04
N ARG A 5 -18.29 -0.47 50.70
CA ARG A 5 -18.33 0.39 49.50
C ARG A 5 -18.08 -0.45 48.26
N SER A 6 -19.07 -0.63 47.41
CA SER A 6 -18.89 -1.22 46.08
C SER A 6 -18.20 -0.19 45.17
N PHE A 7 -16.98 -0.49 44.72
CA PHE A 7 -16.36 0.28 43.65
C PHE A 7 -16.94 -0.16 42.30
N LYS A 8 -17.87 0.65 41.77
CA LYS A 8 -18.35 0.50 40.40
C LYS A 8 -17.20 0.84 39.45
N ARG A 9 -16.63 -0.16 38.77
CA ARG A 9 -15.66 0.04 37.68
C ARG A 9 -16.29 0.92 36.60
N MET A 10 -15.84 2.17 36.47
CA MET A 10 -16.19 3.01 35.32
C MET A 10 -15.52 2.44 34.07
N LYS A 11 -16.32 2.08 33.06
CA LYS A 11 -15.83 1.75 31.72
C LYS A 11 -15.25 3.03 31.11
N ILE A 12 -13.94 3.06 30.88
CA ILE A 12 -13.29 4.09 30.05
C ILE A 12 -13.88 3.94 28.64
N LYS A 13 -14.74 4.88 28.25
CA LYS A 13 -15.24 4.93 26.87
C LYS A 13 -14.13 5.50 26.00
N ASN A 14 -13.66 4.71 25.04
CA ASN A 14 -12.77 5.21 24.00
C ASN A 14 -13.51 6.28 23.21
N GLN A 15 -12.88 7.43 22.99
CA GLN A 15 -13.44 8.48 22.15
C GLN A 15 -13.61 7.96 20.72
N THR A 16 -14.77 8.20 20.14
CA THR A 16 -15.03 7.86 18.73
C THR A 16 -14.49 8.97 17.82
N TRP A 17 -14.31 8.67 16.53
CA TRP A 17 -13.94 9.71 15.56
C TRP A 17 -14.92 10.89 15.54
N ASN A 18 -16.22 10.64 15.78
CA ASN A 18 -17.22 11.71 15.84
C ASN A 18 -17.03 12.63 17.05
N ASP A 19 -16.57 12.10 18.19
CA ASP A 19 -16.28 12.90 19.38
C ASP A 19 -15.03 13.76 19.16
N ILE A 20 -13.97 13.16 18.61
CA ILE A 20 -12.73 13.86 18.26
C ILE A 20 -13.00 14.94 17.21
N LYS A 21 -13.80 14.64 16.18
CA LYS A 21 -14.16 15.59 15.12
C LYS A 21 -14.93 16.80 15.65
N LYS A 22 -15.77 16.64 16.68
CA LYS A 22 -16.45 17.78 17.33
C LYS A 22 -15.44 18.70 17.99
N GLN A 23 -14.48 18.14 18.73
CA GLN A 23 -13.44 18.92 19.38
C GLN A 23 -12.55 19.64 18.36
N ILE A 24 -12.12 18.96 17.30
CA ILE A 24 -11.30 19.57 16.22
C ILE A 24 -12.01 20.78 15.58
N LYS A 25 -13.35 20.73 15.44
CA LYS A 25 -14.13 21.86 14.89
C LYS A 25 -14.13 23.11 15.76
N GLU A 26 -13.83 22.98 17.05
CA GLU A 26 -13.78 24.10 18.00
C GLU A 26 -12.40 24.78 18.04
N PHE A 27 -11.39 24.19 17.38
CA PHE A 27 -10.04 24.75 17.38
C PHE A 27 -9.96 25.99 16.48
N SER A 28 -9.15 26.97 16.92
CA SER A 28 -8.73 28.07 16.06
C SER A 28 -7.77 27.57 14.96
N ASN A 29 -7.56 28.39 13.92
CA ASN A 29 -6.58 28.07 12.89
C ASN A 29 -5.18 27.81 13.46
N ASP A 30 -4.71 28.63 14.40
CA ASP A 30 -3.41 28.43 15.06
C ASP A 30 -3.38 27.15 15.90
N GLY A 31 -4.49 26.82 16.58
CA GLY A 31 -4.65 25.57 17.31
C GLY A 31 -4.56 24.35 16.39
N LEU A 32 -5.18 24.41 15.21
CA LEU A 32 -5.10 23.36 14.20
C LEU A 32 -3.68 23.21 13.64
N ILE A 33 -2.99 24.32 13.38
CA ILE A 33 -1.60 24.30 12.91
C ILE A 33 -0.70 23.62 13.96
N ASN A 34 -0.85 23.97 15.24
CA ASN A 34 -0.09 23.35 16.32
C ASN A 34 -0.41 21.85 16.46
N LEU A 35 -1.70 21.46 16.37
CA LEU A 35 -2.07 20.05 16.40
C LEU A 35 -1.46 19.26 15.24
N ILE A 36 -1.43 19.83 14.03
CA ILE A 36 -0.80 19.19 12.87
C ILE A 36 0.72 19.07 13.08
N LYS A 37 1.36 20.08 13.68
CA LYS A 37 2.79 20.02 14.05
C LYS A 37 3.07 18.92 15.08
N ASP A 38 2.25 18.80 16.11
CA ASP A 38 2.40 17.73 17.11
C ASP A 38 2.24 16.35 16.46
N LEU A 39 1.25 16.20 15.57
CA LEU A 39 1.05 14.98 14.78
C LEU A 39 2.22 14.68 13.83
N TYR A 40 2.87 15.72 13.30
CA TYR A 40 4.06 15.61 12.46
C TYR A 40 5.27 15.11 13.28
N GLU A 41 5.45 15.59 14.50
CA GLU A 41 6.58 15.25 15.35
C GLU A 41 6.43 13.87 16.02
N VAL A 42 5.20 13.44 16.33
CA VAL A 42 4.96 12.21 17.10
C VAL A 42 5.24 10.90 16.34
N SER A 43 5.18 10.92 15.01
CA SER A 43 5.25 9.69 14.20
C SER A 43 6.04 9.90 12.91
N PRO A 44 7.08 9.07 12.65
CA PRO A 44 7.78 9.05 11.37
C PRO A 44 6.84 8.83 10.18
N THR A 45 5.76 8.06 10.37
CA THR A 45 4.75 7.83 9.34
C THR A 45 3.96 9.09 9.03
N ASN A 46 3.55 9.85 10.05
CA ASN A 46 2.82 11.12 9.86
C ASN A 46 3.74 12.18 9.25
N LYS A 47 5.00 12.22 9.69
CA LYS A 47 6.04 13.06 9.10
C LYS A 47 6.17 12.79 7.61
N ALA A 48 6.37 11.53 7.21
CA ALA A 48 6.46 11.13 5.81
C ALA A 48 5.18 11.50 5.03
N PHE A 49 3.99 11.28 5.60
CA PHE A 49 2.70 11.64 5.00
C PHE A 49 2.59 13.14 4.73
N LEU A 50 2.88 13.98 5.72
CA LEU A 50 2.73 15.44 5.61
C LEU A 50 3.83 16.06 4.74
N GLN A 51 5.08 15.58 4.85
CA GLN A 51 6.17 15.98 3.93
C GLN A 51 5.84 15.62 2.49
N THR A 52 5.21 14.47 2.28
CA THR A 52 4.76 14.04 0.95
C THR A 52 3.59 14.87 0.43
N ARG A 53 2.65 15.25 1.31
CA ARG A 53 1.48 16.07 0.96
C ARG A 53 1.86 17.51 0.60
N PHE A 54 2.79 18.11 1.35
CA PHE A 54 3.05 19.56 1.33
C PHE A 54 4.46 19.93 0.87
N GLY A 55 5.42 19.02 0.99
CA GLY A 55 6.75 19.20 0.42
C GLY A 55 6.70 18.84 -1.05
N GLY A 56 6.79 19.85 -1.92
CA GLY A 56 6.89 19.70 -3.39
C GLY A 56 8.16 18.98 -3.87
N SER A 57 8.59 17.96 -3.14
CA SER A 57 9.64 17.03 -3.49
C SER A 57 9.22 16.27 -4.74
N SER A 58 10.19 15.87 -5.56
CA SER A 58 9.90 15.07 -6.76
C SER A 58 9.03 13.85 -6.39
N PRO A 59 8.11 13.42 -7.28
CA PRO A 59 7.26 12.24 -7.05
C PRO A 59 8.05 10.99 -6.62
N GLN A 60 9.32 10.88 -7.00
CA GLN A 60 10.21 9.80 -6.56
C GLN A 60 10.61 9.87 -5.07
N ALA A 61 10.85 11.06 -4.52
CA ALA A 61 11.30 11.21 -3.12
C ALA A 61 10.18 10.86 -2.11
N THR A 62 8.92 10.98 -2.51
CA THR A 62 7.75 10.65 -1.70
C THR A 62 7.41 9.16 -1.71
N LEU A 63 7.84 8.41 -2.74
CA LEU A 63 7.56 6.98 -2.90
C LEU A 63 8.45 6.06 -2.06
N GLU A 64 9.73 6.41 -1.90
CA GLU A 64 10.73 5.57 -1.23
C GLU A 64 10.37 5.14 0.21
N PRO A 65 9.83 6.01 1.09
CA PRO A 65 9.39 5.60 2.42
C PRO A 65 8.30 4.51 2.38
N TYR A 66 7.41 4.56 1.39
CA TYR A 66 6.33 3.59 1.22
C TYR A 66 6.84 2.29 0.60
N LYS A 67 7.75 2.34 -0.38
CA LYS A 67 8.43 1.15 -0.91
C LYS A 67 9.16 0.39 0.20
N LYS A 68 9.89 1.09 1.07
CA LYS A 68 10.54 0.47 2.25
C LYS A 68 9.55 -0.22 3.18
N ARG A 69 8.38 0.36 3.42
CA ARG A 69 7.33 -0.25 4.24
C ARG A 69 6.71 -1.48 3.58
N ILE A 70 6.56 -1.47 2.26
CA ILE A 70 6.09 -2.61 1.47
C ILE A 70 7.12 -3.75 1.50
N GLN A 71 8.42 -3.42 1.41
CA GLN A 71 9.51 -4.40 1.34
C GLN A 71 9.97 -4.91 2.72
N SER A 72 9.80 -4.13 3.78
CA SER A 72 10.30 -4.47 5.13
C SER A 72 9.92 -5.87 5.65
N PRO A 73 8.76 -6.45 5.30
CA PRO A 73 8.41 -7.82 5.70
C PRO A 73 9.15 -8.93 4.93
N LEU A 74 9.81 -8.62 3.81
CA LEU A 74 10.51 -9.59 2.95
C LEU A 74 11.90 -10.01 3.49
N ILE A 75 12.35 -9.43 4.60
CA ILE A 75 13.67 -9.71 5.17
C ILE A 75 13.56 -10.92 6.10
N TRP A 76 14.30 -11.99 5.80
CA TRP A 76 14.48 -13.15 6.69
C TRP A 76 15.01 -12.67 8.05
N ARG A 77 14.19 -12.79 9.10
CA ARG A 77 14.60 -12.48 10.47
C ARG A 77 14.81 -13.79 11.22
N GLY A 78 16.03 -14.33 11.14
CA GLY A 78 16.40 -15.56 11.85
C GLY A 78 15.60 -16.76 11.34
N ASN A 79 15.11 -17.62 12.22
CA ASN A 79 14.48 -18.91 11.83
C ASN A 79 13.04 -18.80 11.31
N THR A 80 12.49 -17.59 11.12
CA THR A 80 11.12 -17.41 10.63
C THR A 80 11.14 -17.06 9.14
N PRO A 81 10.45 -17.82 8.26
CA PRO A 81 10.37 -17.48 6.85
C PRO A 81 9.79 -16.07 6.69
N PRO A 82 10.24 -15.30 5.68
CA PRO A 82 9.73 -13.97 5.44
C PRO A 82 8.24 -14.07 5.10
N SER A 83 7.39 -13.62 6.03
CA SER A 83 5.97 -13.47 5.81
C SER A 83 5.73 -12.04 5.35
N LEU A 84 5.33 -11.88 4.09
CA LEU A 84 4.81 -10.59 3.66
C LEU A 84 3.53 -10.33 4.48
N LYS A 85 3.57 -9.34 5.36
CA LYS A 85 2.35 -8.80 5.96
C LYS A 85 1.59 -8.04 4.89
N VAL A 86 0.85 -8.79 4.08
CA VAL A 86 -0.01 -8.32 2.99
C VAL A 86 -0.87 -7.14 3.43
N SER A 87 -1.38 -7.17 4.67
CA SER A 87 -2.15 -6.09 5.27
C SER A 87 -1.36 -4.78 5.43
N ASP A 88 -0.11 -4.85 5.89
CA ASP A 88 0.74 -3.67 6.10
C ASP A 88 1.16 -3.03 4.77
N ALA A 89 1.47 -3.86 3.76
CA ALA A 89 1.79 -3.38 2.40
C ALA A 89 0.59 -2.69 1.75
N ARG A 90 -0.60 -3.33 1.77
CA ARG A 90 -1.86 -2.74 1.27
C ARG A 90 -2.20 -1.44 2.01
N LYS A 91 -1.95 -1.39 3.32
CA LYS A 91 -2.13 -0.18 4.12
C LYS A 91 -1.18 0.93 3.70
N ALA A 92 0.10 0.63 3.45
CA ALA A 92 1.06 1.62 2.97
C ALA A 92 0.65 2.24 1.62
N ILE A 93 0.21 1.42 0.66
CA ILE A 93 -0.32 1.90 -0.64
C ILE A 93 -1.54 2.79 -0.43
N SER A 94 -2.48 2.37 0.43
CA SER A 94 -3.70 3.13 0.71
C SER A 94 -3.40 4.47 1.38
N GLU A 95 -2.44 4.49 2.30
CA GLU A 95 -1.98 5.72 2.97
C GLU A 95 -1.30 6.66 1.98
N TYR A 96 -0.44 6.15 1.07
CA TYR A 96 0.16 6.97 0.01
C TYR A 96 -0.91 7.63 -0.85
N LYS A 97 -1.85 6.84 -1.40
CA LYS A 97 -2.92 7.36 -2.26
C LYS A 97 -3.72 8.46 -1.56
N LYS A 98 -4.05 8.28 -0.27
CA LYS A 98 -4.75 9.29 0.53
C LYS A 98 -3.90 10.54 0.80
N ALA A 99 -2.58 10.36 0.96
CA ALA A 99 -1.64 11.46 1.20
C ALA A 99 -1.48 12.31 -0.05
N THR A 100 -1.16 11.71 -1.19
CA THR A 100 -0.74 12.46 -2.38
C THR A 100 -1.88 12.76 -3.31
N ASN A 101 -2.89 11.89 -3.37
CA ASN A 101 -3.80 11.79 -4.51
C ASN A 101 -3.05 11.62 -5.85
N ASP A 102 -1.83 11.09 -5.80
CA ASP A 102 -0.98 10.81 -6.96
C ASP A 102 -1.27 9.38 -7.46
N GLU A 103 -1.99 9.30 -8.57
CA GLU A 103 -2.34 8.01 -9.18
C GLU A 103 -1.13 7.33 -9.83
N GLU A 104 -0.17 8.08 -10.39
CA GLU A 104 1.02 7.49 -11.01
C GLU A 104 1.90 6.82 -9.95
N GLY A 105 2.18 7.51 -8.84
CA GLY A 105 2.91 6.91 -7.73
C GLY A 105 2.14 5.76 -7.07
N THR A 106 0.81 5.83 -7.01
CA THR A 106 -0.01 4.72 -6.51
C THR A 106 0.15 3.48 -7.38
N LEU A 107 0.16 3.64 -8.70
CA LEU A 107 0.43 2.54 -9.64
C LEU A 107 1.83 1.98 -9.47
N GLU A 108 2.83 2.85 -9.29
CA GLU A 108 4.21 2.43 -9.04
C GLU A 108 4.34 1.60 -7.76
N LEU A 109 3.65 1.98 -6.67
CA LEU A 109 3.64 1.19 -5.44
C LEU A 109 2.88 -0.14 -5.58
N ARG A 110 1.81 -0.19 -6.37
CA ARG A 110 1.08 -1.45 -6.65
C ARG A 110 1.93 -2.44 -7.42
N LEU A 111 2.62 -1.97 -8.47
CA LEU A 111 3.51 -2.82 -9.24
C LEU A 111 4.71 -3.29 -8.40
N PHE A 112 5.27 -2.41 -7.57
CA PHE A 112 6.34 -2.78 -6.64
C PHE A 112 5.88 -3.83 -5.61
N TYR A 113 4.65 -3.72 -5.11
CA TYR A 113 4.07 -4.72 -4.21
C TYR A 113 3.85 -6.07 -4.90
N LEU A 114 3.38 -6.09 -6.15
CA LEU A 114 3.27 -7.30 -6.95
C LEU A 114 4.65 -7.96 -7.15
N ASP A 115 5.66 -7.16 -7.50
CA ASP A 115 7.05 -7.62 -7.66
C ASP A 115 7.60 -8.27 -6.38
N CYS A 116 7.30 -7.67 -5.22
CA CYS A 116 7.67 -8.20 -3.91
C CYS A 116 7.01 -9.56 -3.61
N LEU A 117 5.73 -9.72 -3.95
CA LEU A 117 5.01 -10.99 -3.78
C LEU A 117 5.59 -12.08 -4.67
N VAL A 118 5.78 -11.79 -5.96
CA VAL A 118 6.37 -12.72 -6.92
C VAL A 118 7.74 -13.15 -6.46
N LYS A 119 8.60 -12.20 -6.04
CA LYS A 119 9.92 -12.52 -5.50
C LYS A 119 9.86 -13.41 -4.26
N CYS A 120 8.85 -13.22 -3.40
CA CYS A 120 8.71 -14.08 -2.23
C CYS A 120 8.31 -15.51 -2.59
N PHE A 121 7.43 -15.65 -3.58
CA PHE A 121 7.06 -16.94 -4.14
C PHE A 121 8.28 -17.61 -4.82
N THR A 122 9.04 -16.88 -5.66
CA THR A 122 10.22 -17.40 -6.41
C THR A 122 11.30 -17.89 -5.43
N ASP A 123 11.66 -17.05 -4.46
CA ASP A 123 12.91 -17.19 -3.71
C ASP A 123 12.72 -18.03 -2.43
N PHE A 124 11.49 -18.10 -1.91
CA PHE A 124 11.18 -18.76 -0.64
C PHE A 124 10.11 -19.86 -0.72
N GLY A 125 9.49 -20.06 -1.89
CA GLY A 125 8.50 -21.13 -2.09
C GLY A 125 7.25 -20.97 -1.23
N VAL A 126 6.81 -19.74 -0.99
CA VAL A 126 5.56 -19.46 -0.28
C VAL A 126 4.41 -19.53 -1.28
N ASP A 127 3.63 -20.61 -1.25
CA ASP A 127 2.64 -20.95 -2.27
C ASP A 127 1.27 -21.36 -1.72
N ASP A 128 0.98 -21.07 -0.45
CA ASP A 128 -0.34 -21.35 0.10
C ASP A 128 -1.45 -20.57 -0.66
N GLU A 129 -2.66 -21.12 -0.68
CA GLU A 129 -3.80 -20.58 -1.43
C GLU A 129 -4.09 -19.11 -1.07
N ALA A 130 -3.90 -18.69 0.18
CA ALA A 130 -4.13 -17.32 0.60
C ALA A 130 -3.05 -16.35 0.07
N TYR A 131 -1.82 -16.86 -0.09
CA TYR A 131 -0.71 -16.13 -0.70
C TYR A 131 -0.90 -15.96 -2.21
N VAL A 132 -1.25 -17.05 -2.90
CA VAL A 132 -1.59 -17.07 -4.35
C VAL A 132 -2.71 -16.07 -4.64
N ASN A 133 -3.83 -16.15 -3.90
CA ASN A 133 -4.92 -15.17 -4.00
C ASN A 133 -4.48 -13.70 -3.76
N SER A 134 -3.43 -13.49 -2.96
CA SER A 134 -2.89 -12.15 -2.71
C SER A 134 -2.10 -11.61 -3.90
N ILE A 135 -1.48 -12.47 -4.71
CA ILE A 135 -0.84 -12.13 -5.99
C ILE A 135 -1.91 -11.73 -7.00
N ASP A 136 -2.95 -12.55 -7.19
CA ASP A 136 -4.05 -12.26 -8.14
C ASP A 136 -4.75 -10.95 -7.79
N THR A 137 -5.03 -10.73 -6.50
CA THR A 137 -5.60 -9.48 -6.03
C THR A 137 -4.67 -8.29 -6.30
N ALA A 138 -3.36 -8.45 -6.13
CA ALA A 138 -2.39 -7.38 -6.39
C ALA A 138 -2.33 -7.03 -7.88
N LEU A 139 -2.33 -8.05 -8.74
CA LEU A 139 -2.35 -7.94 -10.19
C LEU A 139 -3.60 -7.21 -10.67
N SER A 140 -4.79 -7.70 -10.30
CA SER A 140 -6.07 -7.09 -10.69
C SER A 140 -6.16 -5.63 -10.25
N ASN A 141 -5.71 -5.30 -9.03
CA ASN A 141 -5.68 -3.92 -8.56
C ASN A 141 -4.73 -3.01 -9.36
N PHE A 142 -3.61 -3.54 -9.86
CA PHE A 142 -2.70 -2.79 -10.71
C PHE A 142 -3.32 -2.52 -12.08
N ILE A 143 -3.86 -3.56 -12.73
CA ILE A 143 -4.52 -3.47 -14.05
C ILE A 143 -5.73 -2.55 -13.98
N ASP A 144 -6.62 -2.72 -13.00
CA ASP A 144 -7.77 -1.83 -12.79
C ASP A 144 -7.35 -0.38 -12.60
N GLY A 145 -6.22 -0.16 -11.90
CA GLY A 145 -5.67 1.17 -11.73
C GLY A 145 -5.23 1.79 -13.05
N LEU A 146 -4.56 1.01 -13.90
CA LEU A 146 -4.12 1.44 -15.23
C LEU A 146 -5.33 1.73 -16.13
N LYS A 147 -6.29 0.79 -16.20
CA LYS A 147 -7.55 0.94 -16.94
C LYS A 147 -8.28 2.21 -16.53
N LYS A 148 -8.37 2.49 -15.22
CA LYS A 148 -8.98 3.73 -14.69
C LYS A 148 -8.19 4.99 -15.00
N ALA A 149 -6.86 4.92 -14.99
CA ALA A 149 -6.01 6.07 -15.32
C ALA A 149 -6.10 6.43 -16.81
N ASN A 150 -6.42 5.45 -17.67
CA ASN A 150 -6.65 5.60 -19.11
C ASN A 150 -5.61 6.52 -19.79
N SER A 151 -4.33 6.24 -19.54
CA SER A 151 -3.23 7.12 -19.93
C SER A 151 -2.14 6.36 -20.68
N ALA A 152 -2.04 6.63 -21.98
CA ALA A 152 -0.98 6.15 -22.87
C ALA A 152 0.42 6.19 -22.26
N ARG A 153 0.73 7.34 -21.64
CA ARG A 153 2.02 7.59 -20.99
C ARG A 153 2.28 6.62 -19.85
N LEU A 154 1.27 6.33 -19.02
CA LEU A 154 1.40 5.41 -17.89
C LEU A 154 1.52 3.97 -18.36
N TYR A 155 0.72 3.56 -19.35
CA TYR A 155 0.84 2.24 -19.97
C TYR A 155 2.27 1.98 -20.46
N LYS A 156 2.82 2.89 -21.30
CA LYS A 156 4.19 2.79 -21.81
C LYS A 156 5.26 2.85 -20.71
N LYS A 157 5.02 3.63 -19.65
CA LYS A 157 5.95 3.72 -18.50
C LYS A 157 6.10 2.36 -17.80
N PHE A 158 4.99 1.64 -17.61
CA PHE A 158 4.98 0.40 -16.83
C PHE A 158 5.18 -0.86 -17.67
N GLU A 159 4.98 -0.80 -18.98
CA GLU A 159 5.11 -1.92 -19.93
C GLU A 159 6.37 -2.77 -19.67
N LYS A 160 7.55 -2.15 -19.66
CA LYS A 160 8.83 -2.88 -19.46
C LYS A 160 8.89 -3.59 -18.11
N GLN A 161 8.41 -2.96 -17.05
CA GLN A 161 8.43 -3.52 -15.70
C GLN A 161 7.42 -4.67 -15.57
N PHE A 162 6.25 -4.51 -16.17
CA PHE A 162 5.19 -5.51 -16.16
C PHE A 162 5.57 -6.74 -17.00
N LYS A 163 6.13 -6.54 -18.20
CA LYS A 163 6.70 -7.62 -19.04
C LYS A 163 7.81 -8.40 -18.32
N SER A 164 8.72 -7.68 -17.65
CA SER A 164 9.77 -8.34 -16.87
C SER A 164 9.22 -9.15 -15.69
N LEU A 165 8.04 -8.80 -15.17
CA LEU A 165 7.39 -9.52 -14.08
C LEU A 165 6.71 -10.79 -14.60
N THR A 166 6.02 -10.73 -15.74
CA THR A 166 5.41 -11.91 -16.36
C THR A 166 6.44 -12.96 -16.79
N THR A 167 7.58 -12.54 -17.38
CA THR A 167 8.66 -13.49 -17.73
C THR A 167 9.27 -14.19 -16.51
N ARG A 168 9.28 -13.54 -15.33
CA ARG A 168 9.79 -14.15 -14.09
C ARG A 168 8.83 -15.17 -13.48
N TYR A 169 7.56 -15.06 -13.81
CA TYR A 169 6.48 -15.94 -13.36
C TYR A 169 6.20 -17.05 -14.39
N ASP A 170 6.94 -17.10 -15.50
CA ASP A 170 6.65 -18.02 -16.59
C ASP A 170 6.92 -19.47 -16.15
N ASN A 171 5.92 -20.35 -16.34
CA ASN A 171 6.03 -21.80 -16.24
C ASN A 171 6.11 -22.37 -14.80
N TRP A 172 5.30 -21.83 -13.89
CA TRP A 172 5.23 -22.28 -12.49
C TRP A 172 4.11 -23.28 -12.21
N GLY A 173 3.14 -23.41 -13.11
CA GLY A 173 2.13 -24.46 -13.04
C GLY A 173 1.10 -24.29 -11.91
N CYS A 174 0.92 -23.05 -11.43
CA CYS A 174 -0.03 -22.71 -10.37
C CYS A 174 -1.24 -21.90 -10.87
N GLY A 175 -1.36 -21.68 -12.19
CA GLY A 175 -2.48 -20.97 -12.83
C GLY A 175 -2.34 -19.45 -12.79
N VAL A 176 -1.69 -18.91 -11.76
CA VAL A 176 -1.35 -17.47 -11.66
C VAL A 176 -0.40 -17.03 -12.79
N ASP A 177 0.38 -17.95 -13.34
CA ASP A 177 1.22 -17.72 -14.52
C ASP A 177 0.40 -17.48 -15.78
N ASP A 178 -0.70 -18.21 -15.94
CA ASP A 178 -1.64 -17.99 -17.02
C ASP A 178 -2.46 -16.71 -16.80
N ASP A 179 -2.85 -16.38 -15.57
CA ASP A 179 -3.55 -15.13 -15.25
C ASP A 179 -2.66 -13.90 -15.50
N LEU A 180 -1.38 -13.96 -15.12
CA LEU A 180 -0.40 -12.92 -15.40
C LEU A 180 -0.13 -12.74 -16.90
N ARG A 181 -0.01 -13.87 -17.63
CA ARG A 181 0.21 -13.85 -19.08
C ARG A 181 -1.00 -13.29 -19.80
N THR A 182 -2.20 -13.79 -19.49
CA THR A 182 -3.48 -13.30 -20.04
C THR A 182 -3.65 -11.81 -19.76
N ALA A 183 -3.41 -11.38 -18.53
CA ALA A 183 -3.46 -9.97 -18.16
C ALA A 183 -2.48 -9.08 -18.95
N TYR A 184 -1.29 -9.59 -19.24
CA TYR A 184 -0.29 -8.89 -20.06
C TYR A 184 -0.69 -8.89 -21.53
N GLU A 185 -1.18 -10.00 -22.07
CA GLU A 185 -1.63 -10.10 -23.46
C GLU A 185 -2.85 -9.19 -23.71
N GLU A 186 -3.82 -9.16 -22.81
CA GLU A 186 -4.93 -8.19 -22.88
C GLU A 186 -4.42 -6.74 -22.83
N PHE A 187 -3.47 -6.47 -21.93
CA PHE A 187 -2.82 -5.15 -21.84
C PHE A 187 -2.09 -4.77 -23.13
N ASP A 188 -1.39 -5.71 -23.76
CA ASP A 188 -0.62 -5.53 -24.99
C ASP A 188 -1.53 -5.44 -26.23
N GLU A 189 -2.63 -6.18 -26.29
CA GLU A 189 -3.61 -6.13 -27.39
C GLU A 189 -4.47 -4.86 -27.37
N ASP A 190 -4.90 -4.41 -26.19
CA ASP A 190 -5.68 -3.18 -26.02
C ASP A 190 -4.84 -1.94 -26.36
N TRP A 191 -3.51 -2.02 -26.21
CA TRP A 191 -2.62 -0.88 -26.32
C TRP A 191 -1.67 -0.91 -27.54
N GLY A 192 -1.30 -2.08 -28.05
CA GLY A 192 -0.51 -2.25 -29.27
C GLY A 192 -1.24 -1.79 -30.54
N LYS A 193 -2.54 -1.47 -30.44
CA LYS A 193 -3.37 -0.85 -31.49
C LYS A 193 -3.46 0.67 -31.39
N ALA A 194 -2.83 1.29 -30.39
CA ALA A 194 -2.84 2.74 -30.16
C ALA A 194 -1.65 3.49 -30.79
N GLU A 195 -0.81 2.81 -31.58
CA GLU A 195 0.15 3.40 -32.53
C GLU A 195 -0.47 3.54 -33.93
#